data_AF-A0A524G7D8-F1
#
_entry.id   AF-A0A524G7D8-F1
#
_cell.length_a   1.000
_cell.length_b   1.000
_cell.length_c   1.000
_cell.angle_alpha   90.00
_cell.angle_beta   90.00
_cell.angle_gamma   90.00
#
_symmetry.space_group_name_H-M   'P 1'
#
loop_
_entity.id
_entity.type
_entity.pdbx_description
1 polymer ?
#
loop_
_entity_poly.entity_id
_entity_poly.type
_entity_poly.pdbx_seq_one_letter_code
_entity_poly.pdbx_strand_id
1 'polypeptide(L)'
;MENDLLKEARALYKDRLKIAMSALIFVFFFAFSFFFNPVYLGPVPTGGIPSGWTQGIAVVISLNSIGFYISALMILLIYRFWSWAFLPGPASTYTYSILQGILGNTVTIKHSIGKRFKVTLENGLQFDLSCKIQDKPSGEWFIYRLVSSKFKNNHLRDIALRHGFGVKDNRFVANVSNDELHHRTFLLAKAMTIASSVYD
;
A
#
# COMPACT_ATOMS: atom_id res chain seq x y z
N MET A 1 22.31 11.14 2.26
CA MET A 1 22.82 10.01 3.06
C MET A 1 21.60 9.19 3.45
N GLU A 2 21.36 8.05 2.81
CA GLU A 2 20.14 7.25 3.03
C GLU A 2 20.18 6.64 4.45
N ASN A 3 19.19 7.00 5.29
CA ASN A 3 19.07 6.57 6.68
C ASN A 3 19.05 5.03 6.80
N ASP A 4 19.79 4.48 7.76
CA ASP A 4 19.97 3.03 7.91
C ASP A 4 18.65 2.28 8.13
N LEU A 5 17.68 2.91 8.81
CA LEU A 5 16.32 2.37 9.00
C LEU A 5 15.56 2.16 7.69
N LEU A 6 15.78 3.03 6.69
CA LEU A 6 15.10 2.94 5.40
C LEU A 6 15.72 1.86 4.52
N LYS A 7 17.05 1.71 4.59
CA LYS A 7 17.77 0.61 3.95
C LYS A 7 17.30 -0.73 4.50
N GLU A 8 17.19 -0.84 5.82
CA GLU A 8 16.69 -2.04 6.48
C GLU A 8 15.23 -2.31 6.09
N ALA A 9 14.36 -1.29 6.10
CA ALA A 9 12.98 -1.43 5.65
C ALA A 9 12.87 -1.90 4.18
N ARG A 10 13.74 -1.40 3.31
CA ARG A 10 13.82 -1.80 1.89
C ARG A 10 14.23 -3.26 1.75
N ALA A 11 15.27 -3.69 2.46
CA ALA A 11 15.71 -5.08 2.47
C ALA A 11 14.59 -6.00 2.97
N LEU A 12 13.99 -5.68 4.12
CA LEU A 12 12.87 -6.43 4.69
C LEU A 12 11.67 -6.52 3.74
N TYR A 13 11.34 -5.43 3.04
CA TYR A 13 10.23 -5.46 2.07
C TYR A 13 10.54 -6.39 0.89
N LYS A 14 11.76 -6.32 0.33
CA LYS A 14 12.18 -7.20 -0.77
C LYS A 14 12.18 -8.67 -0.34
N ASP A 15 12.73 -8.98 0.83
CA ASP A 15 12.82 -10.36 1.32
C ASP A 15 11.44 -10.94 1.61
N ARG A 16 10.57 -10.16 2.25
CA ARG A 16 9.18 -10.59 2.47
C ARG A 16 8.40 -10.80 1.17
N LEU A 17 8.66 -9.99 0.14
CA LEU A 17 8.05 -10.16 -1.18
C LEU A 17 8.53 -11.47 -1.84
N LYS A 18 9.83 -11.79 -1.75
CA LYS A 18 10.38 -13.08 -2.22
C LYS A 18 9.79 -14.28 -1.48
N ILE A 19 9.69 -14.20 -0.14
CA ILE A 19 9.10 -15.25 0.69
C ILE A 19 7.64 -15.46 0.30
N ALA A 20 6.86 -14.38 0.17
CA ALA A 20 5.45 -14.45 -0.21
C ALA A 20 5.27 -15.01 -1.62
N MET A 21 6.14 -14.65 -2.57
CA MET A 21 6.12 -15.20 -3.92
C MET A 21 6.46 -16.70 -3.92
N SER A 22 7.45 -17.11 -3.12
CA SER A 22 7.84 -18.53 -2.99
C SER A 22 6.69 -19.35 -2.39
N ALA A 23 6.06 -18.85 -1.33
CA ALA A 23 4.88 -19.48 -0.72
C ALA A 23 3.72 -19.59 -1.72
N LEU A 24 3.49 -18.57 -2.54
CA LEU A 24 2.48 -18.58 -3.59
C LEU A 24 2.73 -19.69 -4.62
N ILE A 25 3.99 -19.88 -5.04
CA ILE A 25 4.38 -20.97 -5.95
C ILE A 25 4.12 -22.34 -5.32
N PHE A 26 4.50 -22.54 -4.05
CA PHE A 26 4.24 -23.80 -3.35
C PHE A 26 2.75 -24.11 -3.25
N VAL A 27 1.94 -23.15 -2.81
CA VAL A 27 0.49 -23.36 -2.68
C VAL A 27 -0.13 -23.59 -4.06
N PHE A 28 0.31 -22.88 -5.10
CA PHE A 28 -0.14 -23.11 -6.47
C PHE A 28 0.19 -24.53 -6.94
N PHE A 29 1.41 -25.02 -6.68
CA PHE A 29 1.84 -26.38 -7.02
C PHE A 29 1.00 -27.45 -6.30
N PHE A 30 0.73 -27.28 -5.00
CA PHE A 30 -0.12 -28.20 -4.24
C PHE A 30 -1.57 -28.15 -4.70
N ALA A 31 -2.13 -26.96 -4.92
CA ALA A 31 -3.49 -26.81 -5.44
C ALA A 31 -3.63 -27.47 -6.82
N PHE A 32 -2.66 -27.25 -7.71
CA PHE A 32 -2.64 -27.91 -9.01
C PHE A 32 -2.57 -29.43 -8.87
N SER A 33 -1.65 -29.94 -8.04
CA SER A 33 -1.48 -31.38 -7.82
C SER A 33 -2.72 -32.04 -7.20
N PHE A 34 -3.47 -31.32 -6.37
CA PHE A 34 -4.70 -31.82 -5.74
C PHE A 34 -5.88 -31.82 -6.70
N PHE A 35 -6.14 -30.71 -7.38
CA PHE A 35 -7.29 -30.55 -8.27
C PHE A 35 -7.13 -31.29 -9.61
N PHE A 36 -5.89 -31.51 -10.07
CA PHE A 36 -5.57 -32.21 -11.31
C PHE A 36 -4.89 -33.58 -11.08
N ASN A 37 -5.04 -34.16 -9.90
CA ASN A 37 -4.56 -35.53 -9.66
C ASN A 37 -5.38 -36.52 -10.53
N PRO A 38 -4.75 -37.41 -11.30
CA PRO A 38 -5.46 -38.41 -12.11
C PRO A 38 -6.40 -39.32 -11.31
N VAL A 39 -6.15 -39.52 -10.01
CA VAL A 39 -7.03 -40.29 -9.12
C VAL A 39 -8.40 -39.63 -8.92
N TYR A 40 -8.50 -38.29 -9.04
CA TYR A 40 -9.74 -37.54 -8.85
C TYR A 40 -10.44 -37.17 -10.17
N LEU A 41 -9.89 -37.57 -11.33
CA LEU A 41 -10.43 -37.24 -12.65
C LEU A 41 -11.58 -38.17 -13.13
N GLY A 42 -12.02 -39.11 -12.30
CA GLY A 42 -13.12 -40.03 -12.64
C GLY A 42 -12.71 -41.11 -13.66
N PRO A 43 -13.50 -42.20 -13.79
CA PRO A 43 -13.17 -43.28 -14.71
C PRO A 43 -13.18 -42.76 -16.17
N VAL A 44 -12.19 -43.20 -16.94
CA VAL A 44 -12.13 -42.95 -18.40
C VAL A 44 -13.43 -43.45 -19.03
N PRO A 45 -14.12 -42.65 -19.87
CA PRO A 45 -15.35 -43.08 -20.49
C PRO A 45 -15.11 -44.36 -21.30
N THR A 46 -15.82 -45.42 -20.95
CA THR A 46 -15.83 -46.71 -21.65
C THR A 46 -16.61 -46.58 -22.96
N GLY A 47 -16.00 -45.94 -23.96
CA GLY A 47 -16.62 -45.77 -25.28
C GLY A 47 -15.87 -44.81 -26.19
N GLY A 48 -14.80 -45.32 -26.83
CA GLY A 48 -14.11 -44.63 -27.93
C GLY A 48 -13.11 -43.56 -27.47
N ILE A 49 -11.99 -43.46 -28.19
CA ILE A 49 -10.91 -42.49 -27.94
C ILE A 49 -11.51 -41.08 -28.10
N PRO A 50 -11.68 -40.27 -27.05
CA PRO A 50 -12.04 -38.89 -27.24
C PRO A 50 -10.84 -38.16 -27.85
N SER A 51 -11.08 -37.31 -28.85
CA SER A 51 -10.06 -36.38 -29.34
C SER A 51 -9.51 -35.60 -28.14
N GLY A 52 -8.20 -35.61 -27.90
CA GLY A 52 -7.60 -35.06 -26.65
C GLY A 52 -8.03 -33.62 -26.28
N TRP A 53 -8.54 -32.85 -27.24
CA TRP A 53 -9.11 -31.53 -27.04
C TRP A 53 -10.44 -31.53 -26.24
N THR A 54 -11.33 -32.51 -26.45
CA THR A 54 -12.61 -32.58 -25.72
C THR A 54 -12.42 -33.04 -24.27
N GLN A 55 -11.43 -33.91 -24.01
CA GLN A 55 -10.99 -34.23 -22.65
C GLN A 55 -10.36 -33.02 -21.96
N GLY A 56 -9.53 -32.24 -22.65
CA GLY A 56 -8.96 -31.00 -22.12
C GLY A 56 -10.04 -29.99 -21.70
N ILE A 57 -11.08 -29.80 -22.52
CA ILE A 57 -12.20 -28.88 -22.23
C ILE A 57 -13.05 -29.41 -21.05
N ALA A 58 -13.33 -30.71 -20.99
CA ALA A 58 -14.08 -31.31 -19.89
C ALA A 58 -13.36 -31.20 -18.54
N VAL A 59 -12.03 -31.34 -18.53
CA VAL A 59 -11.20 -31.13 -17.34
C VAL A 59 -11.23 -29.66 -16.91
N VAL A 60 -11.12 -28.71 -17.85
CA VAL A 60 -11.17 -27.27 -17.56
C VAL A 60 -12.53 -26.79 -17.04
N ILE A 61 -13.64 -27.43 -17.42
CA ILE A 61 -15.00 -27.05 -16.98
C ILE A 61 -15.44 -27.83 -15.72
N SER A 62 -14.66 -28.81 -15.27
CA SER A 62 -14.98 -29.59 -14.07
C SER A 62 -15.04 -28.73 -12.79
N LEU A 63 -15.81 -29.18 -11.79
CA LEU A 63 -15.89 -28.57 -10.46
C LEU A 63 -14.50 -28.39 -9.81
N ASN A 64 -13.56 -29.30 -10.10
CA ASN A 64 -12.17 -29.21 -9.64
C ASN A 64 -11.43 -28.00 -10.22
N SER A 65 -11.65 -27.69 -11.51
CA SER A 65 -11.07 -26.51 -12.15
C SER A 65 -11.64 -25.21 -11.60
N ILE A 66 -12.95 -25.16 -11.29
CA ILE A 66 -13.57 -24.01 -10.63
C ILE A 66 -12.96 -23.79 -9.24
N GLY A 67 -12.82 -24.86 -8.44
CA GLY A 67 -12.17 -24.79 -7.11
C GLY A 67 -10.71 -24.32 -7.17
N PHE A 68 -9.98 -24.74 -8.21
CA PHE A 68 -8.62 -24.28 -8.48
C PHE A 68 -8.57 -22.78 -8.79
N TYR A 69 -9.44 -22.27 -9.68
CA TYR A 69 -9.47 -20.84 -10.02
C TYR A 69 -9.85 -19.98 -8.80
N ILE A 70 -10.80 -20.41 -7.99
CA ILE A 70 -11.16 -19.70 -6.74
C ILE A 70 -9.96 -19.67 -5.79
N SER A 71 -9.27 -20.80 -5.63
CA SER A 71 -8.08 -20.90 -4.77
C SER A 71 -6.95 -19.98 -5.25
N ALA A 72 -6.64 -20.00 -6.54
CA ALA A 72 -5.64 -19.10 -7.14
C ALA A 72 -6.01 -17.62 -6.94
N LEU A 73 -7.28 -17.28 -7.14
CA LEU A 73 -7.78 -15.91 -6.93
C LEU A 73 -7.68 -15.50 -5.45
N MET A 74 -8.03 -16.37 -4.51
CA MET A 74 -7.88 -16.09 -3.07
C MET A 74 -6.42 -15.86 -2.69
N ILE A 75 -5.48 -16.66 -3.21
CA ILE A 75 -4.05 -16.50 -2.93
C ILE A 75 -3.54 -15.15 -3.47
N LEU A 76 -3.93 -14.77 -4.68
CA LEU A 76 -3.59 -13.47 -5.25
C LEU A 76 -4.15 -12.31 -4.43
N LEU A 77 -5.39 -12.45 -3.93
CA LEU A 77 -6.01 -11.46 -3.05
C LEU A 77 -5.31 -11.35 -1.70
N ILE A 78 -4.91 -12.48 -1.10
CA ILE A 78 -4.13 -12.50 0.16
C ILE A 78 -2.79 -11.81 -0.05
N TYR A 79 -2.07 -12.14 -1.13
CA TYR A 79 -0.80 -11.49 -1.48
C TYR A 79 -0.96 -9.98 -1.70
N ARG A 80 -2.00 -9.57 -2.43
CA ARG A 80 -2.32 -8.15 -2.67
C ARG A 80 -2.69 -7.44 -1.37
N PHE A 81 -3.47 -8.07 -0.51
CA PHE A 81 -3.84 -7.52 0.79
C PHE A 81 -2.59 -7.35 1.66
N TRP A 82 -1.73 -8.36 1.75
CA TRP A 82 -0.53 -8.34 2.58
C TRP A 82 0.48 -7.29 2.08
N SER A 83 0.73 -7.21 0.77
CA SER A 83 1.60 -6.19 0.18
C SER A 83 1.08 -4.75 0.32
N TRP A 84 -0.25 -4.58 0.42
CA TRP A 84 -0.90 -3.29 0.67
C TRP A 84 -0.90 -2.91 2.15
N ALA A 85 -1.29 -3.83 3.04
CA ALA A 85 -1.45 -3.62 4.47
C ALA A 85 -0.12 -3.60 5.24
N PHE A 86 0.94 -4.16 4.67
CA PHE A 86 2.22 -4.21 5.35
C PHE A 86 3.09 -2.98 5.05
N LEU A 87 3.39 -2.21 6.09
CA LEU A 87 4.50 -1.27 6.13
C LEU A 87 5.61 -1.91 7.00
N PRO A 88 6.86 -2.03 6.53
CA PRO A 88 7.94 -2.54 7.36
C PRO A 88 8.09 -1.72 8.65
N GLY A 89 8.28 -2.39 9.79
CA GLY A 89 8.46 -1.76 11.10
C GLY A 89 9.48 -0.61 11.11
N PRO A 90 10.67 -0.77 10.52
CA PRO A 90 11.66 0.31 10.49
C PRO A 90 11.18 1.55 9.71
N ALA A 91 10.41 1.38 8.63
CA ALA A 91 9.82 2.50 7.89
C ALA A 91 8.70 3.19 8.69
N SER A 92 7.91 2.45 9.47
CA SER A 92 6.94 3.08 10.39
C SER A 92 7.63 3.85 11.50
N THR A 93 8.67 3.30 12.12
CA THR A 93 9.43 3.96 13.18
C THR A 93 10.10 5.23 12.67
N TYR A 94 10.72 5.17 11.49
CA TYR A 94 11.29 6.35 10.84
C TYR A 94 10.26 7.44 10.55
N THR A 95 9.10 7.06 10.01
CA THR A 95 8.03 8.04 9.71
C THR A 95 7.49 8.66 11.00
N TYR A 96 7.33 7.84 12.04
CA TYR A 96 6.87 8.29 13.35
C TYR A 96 7.87 9.24 14.03
N SER A 97 9.16 8.92 13.99
CA SER A 97 10.21 9.76 14.59
C SER A 97 10.33 11.11 13.89
N ILE A 98 10.18 11.16 12.57
CA ILE A 98 10.12 12.43 11.82
C ILE A 98 8.90 13.25 12.24
N LEU A 99 7.72 12.64 12.29
CA LEU A 99 6.50 13.35 12.67
C LEU A 99 6.59 13.90 14.09
N GLN A 100 7.08 13.11 15.04
CA GLN A 100 7.31 13.57 16.41
C GLN A 100 8.40 14.66 16.48
N GLY A 101 9.50 14.51 15.74
CA GLY A 101 10.60 15.47 15.74
C GLY A 101 10.20 16.86 15.22
N ILE A 102 9.31 16.92 14.24
CA ILE A 102 8.86 18.18 13.64
C ILE A 102 7.75 18.83 14.44
N LEU A 103 6.78 18.03 14.89
CA LEU A 103 5.53 18.53 15.44
C LEU A 103 5.54 18.57 16.98
N GLY A 104 6.54 17.96 17.61
CA GLY A 104 6.67 17.89 19.06
C GLY A 104 5.80 16.82 19.72
N ASN A 105 5.88 16.74 21.05
CA ASN A 105 5.24 15.70 21.86
C ASN A 105 3.73 15.89 22.08
N THR A 106 3.19 17.03 21.67
CA THR A 106 1.81 17.44 21.91
C THR A 106 0.86 17.00 20.79
N VAL A 107 1.39 16.44 19.71
CA VAL A 107 0.63 15.98 18.55
C VAL A 107 0.24 14.52 18.69
N THR A 108 -1.03 14.23 18.42
CA THR A 108 -1.52 12.85 18.43
C THR A 108 -1.29 12.21 17.06
N ILE A 109 -0.44 11.18 17.01
CA ILE A 109 -0.18 10.41 15.78
C ILE A 109 -0.85 9.05 15.94
N LYS A 110 -1.90 8.78 15.15
CA LYS A 110 -2.55 7.48 15.08
C LYS A 110 -2.09 6.74 13.83
N HIS A 111 -1.34 5.67 14.02
CA HIS A 111 -1.04 4.73 12.94
C HIS A 111 -2.26 3.81 12.72
N SER A 112 -2.77 3.78 11.50
CA SER A 112 -3.83 2.85 11.09
C SER A 112 -3.21 1.68 10.33
N ILE A 113 -3.85 0.50 10.37
CA ILE A 113 -3.44 -0.68 9.59
C ILE A 113 -3.10 -0.26 8.16
N GLY A 114 -1.93 -0.67 7.70
CA GLY A 114 -1.39 -0.23 6.43
C GLY A 114 -0.36 0.89 6.56
N LYS A 115 -0.28 1.65 5.48
CA LYS A 115 0.74 2.67 5.25
C LYS A 115 0.21 4.07 5.58
N ARG A 116 -0.70 4.21 6.54
CA ARG A 116 -1.42 5.47 6.82
C ARG A 116 -1.21 5.94 8.26
N PHE A 117 -0.88 7.21 8.41
CA PHE A 117 -0.69 7.92 9.66
C PHE A 117 -1.65 9.10 9.68
N LYS A 118 -2.52 9.14 10.69
CA LYS A 118 -3.39 10.28 10.93
C LYS A 118 -2.74 11.14 12.00
N VAL A 119 -2.55 12.42 11.71
CA VAL A 119 -1.88 13.37 12.58
C VAL A 119 -2.87 14.45 12.99
N THR A 120 -3.02 14.67 14.30
CA THR A 120 -3.84 15.73 14.88
C THR A 120 -2.94 16.71 15.62
N LEU A 121 -2.88 17.94 15.11
CA LEU A 121 -2.13 19.06 15.67
C LEU A 121 -2.81 19.60 16.94
N GLU A 122 -2.06 20.37 17.74
CA GLU A 122 -2.57 20.98 18.99
C GLU A 122 -3.82 21.83 18.79
N ASN A 123 -3.87 22.58 17.69
CA ASN A 123 -5.00 23.44 17.32
C ASN A 123 -6.21 22.67 16.76
N GLY A 124 -6.24 21.34 16.89
CA GLY A 124 -7.32 20.46 16.42
C GLY A 124 -7.31 20.18 14.92
N LEU A 125 -6.41 20.81 14.14
CA LEU A 125 -6.28 20.54 12.71
C LEU A 125 -5.72 19.13 12.46
N GLN A 126 -6.17 18.51 11.38
CA GLN A 126 -5.84 17.12 11.06
C GLN A 126 -5.27 16.99 9.66
N PHE A 127 -4.29 16.12 9.49
CA PHE A 127 -3.84 15.69 8.16
C PHE A 127 -3.50 14.21 8.17
N ASP A 128 -3.66 13.61 7.00
CA ASP A 128 -3.34 12.22 6.73
C ASP A 128 -2.04 12.14 5.92
N LEU A 129 -1.16 11.25 6.35
CA LEU A 129 0.09 10.91 5.67
C LEU A 129 0.02 9.45 5.26
N SER A 130 0.15 9.19 3.96
CA SER A 130 0.15 7.83 3.42
C SER A 130 1.44 7.50 2.71
N CYS A 131 2.12 6.43 3.12
CA CYS A 131 3.34 5.95 2.49
C CYS A 131 2.99 4.97 1.36
N LYS A 132 3.65 5.11 0.22
CA LYS A 132 3.64 4.17 -0.89
C LYS A 132 5.06 3.69 -1.11
N ILE A 133 5.19 2.37 -1.20
CA ILE A 133 6.46 1.74 -1.55
C ILE A 133 6.42 1.53 -3.06
N GLN A 134 7.33 2.15 -3.80
CA GLN A 134 7.47 1.99 -5.25
C GLN A 134 8.94 1.82 -5.59
N ASP A 135 9.26 0.85 -6.43
CA ASP A 135 10.61 0.73 -6.98
C ASP A 135 10.75 1.71 -8.15
N LYS A 136 11.24 2.92 -7.87
CA LYS A 136 11.52 3.92 -8.88
C LYS A 136 12.97 3.84 -9.35
N PRO A 137 13.24 4.11 -10.64
CA PRO A 137 14.60 4.22 -11.16
C PRO A 137 15.39 5.39 -10.52
N SER A 138 14.71 6.36 -9.90
CA SER A 138 15.33 7.45 -9.14
C SER A 138 15.96 7.01 -7.80
N GLY A 139 15.79 5.75 -7.39
CA GLY A 139 16.29 5.24 -6.11
C GLY A 139 15.39 5.53 -4.91
N GLU A 140 14.33 6.34 -5.08
CA GLU A 140 13.35 6.63 -4.04
C GLU A 140 12.35 5.49 -3.87
N TRP A 141 12.47 4.76 -2.77
CA TRP A 141 11.60 3.61 -2.48
C TRP A 141 10.33 3.95 -1.71
N PHE A 142 10.38 5.00 -0.89
CA PHE A 142 9.29 5.42 -0.01
C PHE A 142 8.80 6.81 -0.43
N ILE A 143 7.56 6.85 -0.91
CA ILE A 143 6.89 8.08 -1.35
C ILE A 143 5.75 8.35 -0.39
N TYR A 144 5.74 9.52 0.19
CA TYR A 144 4.72 9.93 1.13
C TYR A 144 3.73 10.85 0.44
N ARG A 145 2.45 10.66 0.72
CA ARG A 145 1.39 11.53 0.27
C ARG A 145 0.75 12.19 1.49
N LEU A 146 0.90 13.51 1.54
CA LEU A 146 0.33 14.39 2.54
C LEU A 146 -1.03 14.90 2.06
N VAL A 147 -2.06 14.80 2.90
CA VAL A 147 -3.41 15.28 2.62
C VAL A 147 -3.97 15.96 3.86
N SER A 148 -4.28 17.25 3.77
CA SER A 148 -4.90 17.97 4.89
C SER A 148 -6.39 17.65 5.07
N SER A 149 -6.95 18.03 6.20
CA SER A 149 -8.40 18.21 6.39
C SER A 149 -8.98 19.18 5.36
N LYS A 150 -10.29 19.13 5.16
CA LYS A 150 -10.98 20.10 4.30
C LYS A 150 -10.97 21.47 4.96
N PHE A 151 -10.63 22.49 4.19
CA PHE A 151 -10.78 23.88 4.58
C PHE A 151 -11.95 24.49 3.81
N LYS A 152 -12.68 25.40 4.45
CA LYS A 152 -13.50 26.37 3.73
C LYS A 152 -12.62 27.59 3.67
N ASN A 153 -12.04 27.94 2.53
CA ASN A 153 -11.23 29.15 2.38
C ASN A 153 -11.11 29.45 0.88
N ASN A 154 -11.49 30.66 0.46
CA ASN A 154 -11.46 31.06 -0.95
C ASN A 154 -10.02 31.30 -1.47
N HIS A 155 -9.09 31.60 -0.57
CA HIS A 155 -7.67 31.83 -0.88
C HIS A 155 -6.80 30.57 -0.72
N LEU A 156 -7.42 29.39 -0.56
CA LEU A 156 -6.70 28.13 -0.34
C LEU A 156 -5.68 27.85 -1.44
N ARG A 157 -6.01 28.18 -2.69
CA ARG A 157 -5.12 27.97 -3.85
C ARG A 157 -3.86 28.83 -3.78
N ASP A 158 -3.99 30.09 -3.36
CA ASP A 158 -2.85 31.01 -3.24
C ASP A 158 -1.93 30.58 -2.09
N ILE A 159 -2.52 30.17 -0.95
CA ILE A 159 -1.77 29.62 0.19
C ILE A 159 -1.03 28.36 -0.23
N ALA A 160 -1.68 27.47 -1.00
CA ALA A 160 -1.07 26.24 -1.49
C ALA A 160 0.13 26.52 -2.40
N LEU A 161 0.00 27.44 -3.36
CA LEU A 161 1.07 27.80 -4.29
C LEU A 161 2.29 28.38 -3.57
N ARG A 162 2.07 29.25 -2.57
CA ARG A 162 3.16 29.84 -1.76
C ARG A 162 3.96 28.80 -0.97
N HIS A 163 3.35 27.69 -0.61
CA HIS A 163 3.99 26.61 0.17
C HIS A 163 4.30 25.36 -0.68
N GLY A 164 4.06 25.41 -2.00
CA GLY A 164 4.34 24.34 -2.94
C GLY A 164 3.43 23.11 -2.82
N PHE A 165 2.16 23.30 -2.49
CA PHE A 165 1.14 22.26 -2.44
C PHE A 165 0.14 22.37 -3.59
N GLY A 166 -0.43 21.23 -3.99
CA GLY A 166 -1.63 21.20 -4.82
C GLY A 166 -2.89 21.35 -3.98
N VAL A 167 -3.99 21.78 -4.59
CA VAL A 167 -5.32 21.79 -3.97
C VAL A 167 -6.20 20.76 -4.66
N LYS A 168 -6.86 19.91 -3.86
CA LYS A 168 -7.88 18.99 -4.35
C LYS A 168 -9.00 18.87 -3.32
N ASP A 169 -10.26 19.01 -3.74
CA ASP A 169 -11.44 18.89 -2.88
C ASP A 169 -11.37 19.77 -1.61
N ASN A 170 -10.84 21.00 -1.77
CA ASN A 170 -10.52 21.96 -0.71
C ASN A 170 -9.56 21.42 0.37
N ARG A 171 -8.58 20.61 -0.04
CA ARG A 171 -7.50 20.09 0.81
C ARG A 171 -6.15 20.40 0.17
N PHE A 172 -5.13 20.61 0.99
CA PHE A 172 -3.75 20.59 0.55
C PHE A 172 -3.32 19.15 0.27
N VAL A 173 -2.67 18.94 -0.87
CA VAL A 173 -2.16 17.63 -1.29
C VAL A 173 -0.75 17.78 -1.84
N ALA A 174 0.18 16.95 -1.37
CA ALA A 174 1.50 16.78 -1.96
C ALA A 174 1.94 15.32 -1.94
N ASN A 175 2.70 14.93 -2.96
CA ASN A 175 3.52 13.73 -2.91
C ASN A 175 4.95 14.16 -2.68
N VAL A 176 5.60 13.59 -1.69
CA VAL A 176 6.92 13.99 -1.22
C VAL A 176 7.80 12.74 -1.11
N SER A 177 9.06 12.90 -1.47
CA SER A 177 10.05 11.86 -1.23
C SER A 177 10.42 11.80 0.23
N ASN A 178 11.28 10.85 0.58
CA ASN A 178 11.76 10.70 1.93
C ASN A 178 12.58 11.90 2.41
N ASP A 179 13.50 12.37 1.56
CA ASP A 179 14.37 13.50 1.87
C ASP A 179 13.58 14.81 2.06
N GLU A 180 12.46 14.95 1.34
CA GLU A 180 11.59 16.12 1.46
C GLU A 180 10.55 16.01 2.58
N LEU A 181 10.35 14.81 3.15
CA LEU A 181 9.27 14.55 4.11
C LEU A 181 9.32 15.54 5.28
N HIS A 182 10.52 15.81 5.78
CA HIS A 182 10.70 16.69 6.92
C HIS A 182 10.27 18.13 6.64
N HIS A 183 10.88 18.75 5.63
CA HIS A 183 10.60 20.12 5.25
C HIS A 183 9.13 20.31 4.80
N ARG A 184 8.60 19.37 4.01
CA ARG A 184 7.24 19.46 3.48
C ARG A 184 6.18 19.29 4.56
N THR A 185 6.40 18.45 5.57
CA THR A 185 5.45 18.31 6.67
C THR A 185 5.39 19.59 7.51
N PHE A 186 6.53 20.23 7.75
CA PHE A 186 6.58 21.53 8.43
C PHE A 186 5.84 22.63 7.64
N LEU A 187 6.09 22.74 6.33
CA LEU A 187 5.38 23.69 5.47
C LEU A 187 3.87 23.41 5.42
N LEU A 188 3.45 22.15 5.46
CA LEU A 188 2.04 21.78 5.49
C LEU A 188 1.38 22.29 6.78
N ALA A 189 2.00 22.04 7.93
CA ALA A 189 1.48 22.50 9.22
C ALA A 189 1.31 24.03 9.23
N LYS A 190 2.29 24.77 8.70
CA LYS A 190 2.22 26.23 8.56
C LYS A 190 1.15 26.70 7.56
N ALA A 191 1.03 26.03 6.42
CA ALA A 191 -0.01 26.35 5.44
C ALA A 191 -1.41 26.11 6.02
N MET A 192 -1.56 25.05 6.82
CA MET A 192 -2.81 24.72 7.49
C MET A 192 -3.19 25.73 8.57
N THR A 193 -2.25 26.22 9.38
CA THR A 193 -2.52 27.26 10.39
C THR A 193 -2.95 28.58 9.74
N ILE A 194 -2.30 28.98 8.64
CA ILE A 194 -2.69 30.17 7.87
C ILE A 194 -4.07 29.97 7.22
N ALA A 195 -4.34 28.79 6.67
CA ALA A 195 -5.63 28.52 6.04
C ALA A 195 -6.79 28.49 7.04
N SER A 196 -6.54 28.09 8.30
CA SER A 196 -7.52 28.10 9.38
C SER A 196 -7.74 29.48 10.01
N SER A 197 -6.70 30.32 10.10
CA SER A 197 -6.79 31.64 10.75
C SER A 197 -7.52 32.70 9.93
N VAL A 198 -7.80 32.44 8.65
CA VAL A 198 -8.54 33.35 7.77
C VAL A 198 -10.05 33.10 7.87
N TYR A 199 -10.50 32.43 8.94
CA TYR A 199 -11.90 32.08 9.19
C TYR A 199 -12.40 32.51 10.58
N ASP A 200 -11.78 33.53 11.14
CA ASP A 200 -12.38 34.47 12.11
C ASP A 200 -12.47 35.84 11.45
#